data_AF-A0A8B7ILA3-F1
#
_entry.id   AF-A0A8B7ILA3-F1
#
_cell.length_a   1.000
_cell.length_b   1.000
_cell.length_c   1.000
_cell.angle_alpha   90.00
_cell.angle_beta   90.00
_cell.angle_gamma   90.00
#
_symmetry.space_group_name_H-M   'P 1'
#
loop_
_entity.id
_entity.type
_entity.pdbx_description
1 polymer ?
#
loop_
_entity_poly.entity_id
_entity_poly.type
_entity_poly.pdbx_seq_one_letter_code
_entity_poly.pdbx_strand_id
1 'polypeptide(L)'
;MEPADNSDTAALPLPNLIPRHRELIPTPCGPIKPCSELSFPVKIYFCVTVLSLLSVIGLTIETLTQQTEEDFTISFIQLVGVVFCVYYVTRGILQENRQELVVFVLSILLVMFRSIVNFTVLSAEQKPKLLARFILILLVGSFDVICAIILIQSESMMAFRVGGALESLQSQYFMLNLCFSMLTFDLQAQLCLCVLLTSLPAITLLHNIISATGVLWACLKVTISIIAILKELKPLVWIFLSQNVPEVVYLIYLLYMVITEWGKGNSYTLEAAVITGSCISVAIKSVLFWALIHVYRSFGQGLRERMFSSYGRIDS
;
A
#
# COMPACT_ATOMS: atom_id res chain seq x y z
N MET A 1 -26.81 62.67 13.15
CA MET A 1 -27.12 61.65 14.17
C MET A 1 -27.44 60.39 13.40
N GLU A 2 -26.44 59.52 13.24
CA GLU A 2 -26.47 58.28 12.46
C GLU A 2 -27.52 57.29 13.00
N PRO A 3 -28.09 56.43 12.14
CA PRO A 3 -28.67 55.17 12.59
C PRO A 3 -27.55 54.12 12.64
N ALA A 4 -27.23 53.62 13.83
CA ALA A 4 -26.39 52.45 14.02
C ALA A 4 -27.25 51.19 13.84
N ASP A 5 -27.23 50.65 12.63
CA ASP A 5 -27.52 49.25 12.36
C ASP A 5 -26.22 48.47 12.62
N ASN A 6 -26.24 47.53 13.57
CA ASN A 6 -25.23 46.48 13.68
C ASN A 6 -25.79 45.35 14.55
N SER A 7 -26.47 44.44 13.87
CA SER A 7 -26.76 43.09 14.34
C SER A 7 -25.46 42.27 14.41
N ASP A 8 -24.69 42.42 15.49
CA ASP A 8 -23.65 41.46 15.86
C ASP A 8 -24.28 40.20 16.48
N THR A 9 -25.04 39.47 15.66
CA THR A 9 -25.30 38.07 15.96
C THR A 9 -24.11 37.31 15.39
N ALA A 10 -23.08 37.15 16.21
CA ALA A 10 -21.95 36.27 15.93
C ALA A 10 -22.52 34.89 15.56
N ALA A 11 -22.58 34.60 14.27
CA ALA A 11 -22.99 33.32 13.75
C ALA A 11 -21.97 32.29 14.26
N LEU A 12 -22.35 31.55 15.30
CA LEU A 12 -21.64 30.35 15.72
C LEU A 12 -21.35 29.54 14.46
N PRO A 13 -20.08 29.21 14.14
CA PRO A 13 -19.79 28.41 12.96
C PRO A 13 -20.58 27.13 13.08
N LEU A 14 -21.35 26.78 12.03
CA LEU A 14 -22.08 25.51 11.99
C LEU A 14 -21.13 24.39 12.45
N PRO A 15 -21.57 23.43 13.27
CA PRO A 15 -20.74 22.34 13.80
C PRO A 15 -20.07 21.48 12.71
N ASN A 16 -20.42 21.70 11.44
CA ASN A 16 -19.84 21.06 10.27
C ASN A 16 -18.55 21.71 9.72
N LEU A 17 -18.12 22.86 10.24
CA LEU A 17 -16.95 23.61 9.74
C LEU A 17 -15.73 23.58 10.67
N ILE A 18 -15.83 22.94 11.84
CA ILE A 18 -14.71 22.82 12.78
C ILE A 18 -13.73 21.75 12.24
N PRO A 19 -12.43 22.08 12.05
CA PRO A 19 -11.41 21.08 11.75
C PRO A 19 -11.38 20.07 12.91
N ARG A 20 -11.58 18.79 12.57
CA ARG A 20 -11.82 17.74 13.57
C ARG A 20 -10.57 17.36 14.37
N HIS A 21 -9.39 17.83 13.97
CA HIS A 21 -8.08 17.48 14.54
C HIS A 21 -7.33 18.73 14.97
N ARG A 22 -6.79 18.69 16.19
CA ARG A 22 -6.17 19.86 16.85
C ARG A 22 -4.68 19.97 16.50
N GLU A 23 -3.98 18.85 16.34
CA GLU A 23 -2.56 18.83 16.00
C GLU A 23 -2.25 17.63 15.08
N LEU A 24 -1.95 17.84 13.79
CA LEU A 24 -1.45 16.77 12.93
C LEU A 24 0.08 16.85 12.81
N ILE A 25 0.73 15.69 12.67
CA ILE A 25 2.17 15.61 12.47
C ILE A 25 2.43 15.68 10.95
N PRO A 26 3.18 16.68 10.45
CA PRO A 26 3.49 16.76 9.03
C PRO A 26 4.42 15.62 8.64
N THR A 27 4.04 14.81 7.65
CA THR A 27 4.96 13.87 7.00
C THR A 27 5.02 14.13 5.50
N PRO A 28 6.12 13.72 4.82
CA PRO A 28 6.26 13.89 3.38
C PRO A 28 5.11 13.27 2.56
N CYS A 29 4.40 12.30 3.13
CA CYS A 29 3.28 11.60 2.49
C CYS A 29 1.90 12.08 2.97
N GLY A 30 1.82 13.21 3.68
CA GLY A 30 0.59 13.78 4.23
C GLY A 30 0.56 13.82 5.77
N PRO A 31 -0.34 14.61 6.37
CA PRO A 31 -0.44 14.72 7.83
C PRO A 31 -0.90 13.40 8.48
N ILE A 32 -0.30 13.05 9.61
CA ILE A 32 -0.65 11.87 10.41
C ILE A 32 -1.24 12.33 11.74
N LYS A 33 -2.29 11.64 12.23
CA LYS A 33 -2.82 11.90 13.57
C LYS A 33 -1.88 11.40 14.66
N PRO A 34 -1.72 12.14 15.76
CA PRO A 34 -1.05 11.61 16.93
C PRO A 34 -1.87 10.45 17.51
N CYS A 35 -1.19 9.40 17.95
CA CYS A 35 -1.81 8.19 18.50
C CYS A 35 -2.71 8.44 19.74
N SER A 36 -2.63 9.63 20.34
CA SER A 36 -3.45 10.11 21.44
C SER A 36 -4.86 10.55 21.01
N GLU A 37 -5.06 10.96 19.75
CA GLU A 37 -6.37 11.40 19.24
C GLU A 37 -7.26 10.23 18.78
N LEU A 38 -6.75 9.00 18.77
CA LEU A 38 -7.54 7.83 18.38
C LEU A 38 -8.52 7.42 19.47
N SER A 39 -9.72 7.04 19.02
CA SER A 39 -10.72 6.40 19.87
C SER A 39 -10.12 5.17 20.54
N PHE A 40 -10.38 5.00 21.84
CA PHE A 40 -9.86 3.90 22.66
C PHE A 40 -9.97 2.50 22.02
N PRO A 41 -11.12 2.07 21.45
CA PRO A 41 -11.22 0.79 20.75
C PRO A 41 -10.28 0.66 19.55
N VAL A 42 -10.10 1.73 18.76
CA VAL A 42 -9.24 1.71 17.57
C VAL A 42 -7.77 1.74 17.95
N LYS A 43 -7.43 2.40 19.06
CA LYS A 43 -6.09 2.37 19.63
C LYS A 43 -5.70 0.96 20.11
N ILE A 44 -6.62 0.26 20.78
CA ILE A 44 -6.40 -1.14 21.17
C ILE A 44 -6.22 -2.00 19.93
N TYR A 45 -7.12 -1.90 18.96
CA TYR A 45 -7.02 -2.66 17.71
C TYR A 45 -5.68 -2.41 17.00
N PHE A 46 -5.29 -1.14 16.82
CA PHE A 46 -4.03 -0.79 16.18
C PHE A 46 -2.82 -1.40 16.90
N CYS A 47 -2.75 -1.31 18.24
CA CYS A 47 -1.68 -1.96 19.00
C CYS A 47 -1.69 -3.47 18.82
N VAL A 48 -2.86 -4.12 18.90
CA VAL A 48 -2.99 -5.57 18.74
C VAL A 48 -2.54 -6.02 17.35
N THR A 49 -2.99 -5.34 16.29
CA THR A 49 -2.62 -5.67 14.90
C THR A 49 -1.14 -5.42 14.62
N VAL A 50 -0.55 -4.33 15.14
CA VAL A 50 0.90 -4.12 14.97
C VAL A 50 1.70 -5.19 15.70
N LEU A 51 1.32 -5.54 16.94
CA LEU A 51 1.99 -6.60 17.70
C LEU A 51 1.82 -7.98 17.04
N SER A 52 0.65 -8.29 16.49
CA SER A 52 0.39 -9.56 15.80
C SER A 52 1.24 -9.67 14.54
N LEU A 53 1.30 -8.63 13.71
CA LEU A 53 2.13 -8.58 12.50
C LEU A 53 3.63 -8.66 12.83
N LEU A 54 4.09 -7.99 13.89
CA LEU A 54 5.47 -8.10 14.37
C LEU A 54 5.80 -9.53 14.85
N SER A 55 4.85 -10.22 15.49
CA SER A 55 5.01 -11.61 15.90
C SER A 55 5.15 -12.54 14.68
N VAL A 56 4.34 -12.31 13.63
CA VAL A 56 4.45 -13.04 12.35
C VAL A 56 5.78 -12.77 11.64
N ILE A 57 6.29 -11.53 11.70
CA ILE A 57 7.62 -11.16 11.21
C ILE A 57 8.70 -11.93 11.96
N GLY A 58 8.67 -11.93 13.30
CA GLY A 58 9.66 -12.64 14.12
C GLY A 58 9.73 -14.13 13.80
N LEU A 59 8.58 -14.80 13.73
CA LEU A 59 8.51 -16.23 13.35
C LEU A 59 8.95 -16.48 11.91
N THR A 60 8.67 -15.55 11.00
CA THR A 60 9.13 -15.65 9.61
C THR A 60 10.65 -15.54 9.53
N ILE A 61 11.27 -14.64 10.30
CA ILE A 61 12.73 -14.48 10.36
C ILE A 61 13.38 -15.73 10.99
N GLU A 62 12.81 -16.26 12.08
CA GLU A 62 13.30 -17.50 12.70
C GLU A 62 13.24 -18.68 11.73
N THR A 63 12.16 -18.78 10.95
CA THR A 63 12.05 -19.81 9.91
C THR A 63 13.09 -19.57 8.81
N LEU A 64 13.34 -18.31 8.43
CA LEU A 64 14.27 -17.95 7.37
C LEU A 64 15.72 -18.33 7.71
N THR A 65 16.14 -18.22 8.97
CA THR A 65 17.50 -18.59 9.40
C THR A 65 17.72 -20.11 9.46
N GLN A 66 16.64 -20.90 9.49
CA GLN A 66 16.70 -22.35 9.61
C GLN A 66 16.49 -23.11 8.29
N GLN A 67 16.14 -22.42 7.19
CA GLN A 67 15.74 -23.04 5.93
C GLN A 67 16.83 -23.09 4.85
N THR A 68 16.67 -24.06 3.94
CA THR A 68 17.51 -24.29 2.73
C THR A 68 17.18 -23.27 1.62
N GLU A 69 18.05 -23.13 0.61
CA GLU A 69 17.99 -22.03 -0.38
C GLU A 69 16.67 -21.88 -1.16
N GLU A 70 15.94 -22.97 -1.46
CA GLU A 70 14.68 -22.88 -2.22
C GLU A 70 13.52 -22.33 -1.37
N ASP A 71 13.38 -22.79 -0.12
CA ASP A 71 12.35 -22.34 0.83
C ASP A 71 12.59 -20.89 1.31
N PHE A 72 13.85 -20.43 1.29
CA PHE A 72 14.26 -19.08 1.67
C PHE A 72 13.47 -18.01 0.90
N THR A 73 13.33 -18.20 -0.41
CA THR A 73 12.65 -17.26 -1.32
C THR A 73 11.20 -17.05 -0.94
N ILE A 74 10.48 -18.15 -0.69
CA ILE A 74 9.07 -18.13 -0.36
C ILE A 74 8.86 -17.40 0.97
N SER A 75 9.72 -17.72 1.94
CA SER A 75 9.72 -17.07 3.26
C SER A 75 10.07 -15.58 3.17
N PHE A 76 11.00 -15.18 2.31
CA PHE A 76 11.38 -13.79 2.10
C PHE A 76 10.27 -12.97 1.40
N ILE A 77 9.62 -13.50 0.37
CA ILE A 77 8.47 -12.85 -0.28
C ILE A 77 7.35 -12.61 0.75
N GLN A 78 7.12 -13.60 1.62
CA GLN A 78 6.13 -13.45 2.68
C GLN A 78 6.55 -12.40 3.71
N LEU A 79 7.83 -12.34 4.10
CA LEU A 79 8.36 -11.31 4.98
C LEU A 79 8.11 -9.91 4.42
N VAL A 80 8.44 -9.69 3.15
CA VAL A 80 8.17 -8.43 2.43
C VAL A 80 6.69 -8.09 2.52
N GLY A 81 5.79 -9.04 2.22
CA GLY A 81 4.35 -8.84 2.29
C GLY A 81 3.86 -8.38 3.67
N VAL A 82 4.35 -9.00 4.76
CA VAL A 82 3.95 -8.64 6.13
C VAL A 82 4.51 -7.27 6.55
N VAL A 83 5.72 -6.92 6.12
CA VAL A 83 6.29 -5.58 6.36
C VAL A 83 5.44 -4.49 5.69
N PHE A 84 4.98 -4.71 4.46
CA PHE A 84 4.04 -3.80 3.79
C PHE A 84 2.68 -3.75 4.51
N CYS A 85 2.20 -4.86 5.08
CA CYS A 85 0.97 -4.85 5.89
C CYS A 85 1.08 -3.91 7.10
N VAL A 86 2.23 -3.89 7.79
CA VAL A 86 2.48 -2.94 8.90
C VAL A 86 2.45 -1.49 8.41
N TYR A 87 3.05 -1.23 7.24
CA TYR A 87 2.99 0.09 6.60
C TYR A 87 1.55 0.52 6.29
N TYR A 88 0.75 -0.36 5.67
CA TYR A 88 -0.63 -0.05 5.27
C TYR A 88 -1.56 0.16 6.45
N VAL A 89 -1.49 -0.67 7.50
CA VAL A 89 -2.35 -0.48 8.68
C VAL A 89 -2.00 0.80 9.43
N THR A 90 -0.71 1.11 9.54
CA THR A 90 -0.24 2.34 10.19
C THR A 90 -0.75 3.57 9.45
N ARG A 91 -0.62 3.60 8.13
CA ARG A 91 -1.16 4.70 7.33
C ARG A 91 -2.69 4.71 7.29
N GLY A 92 -3.33 3.57 7.09
CA GLY A 92 -4.79 3.48 6.99
C GLY A 92 -5.48 3.98 8.24
N ILE A 93 -4.96 3.64 9.42
CA ILE A 93 -5.53 4.05 10.70
C ILE A 93 -5.09 5.46 11.10
N LEU A 94 -3.80 5.79 11.04
CA LEU A 94 -3.33 7.10 11.53
C LEU A 94 -3.58 8.25 10.55
N GLN A 95 -3.69 7.97 9.25
CA GLN A 95 -4.05 8.99 8.23
C GLN A 95 -5.54 8.93 7.85
N GLU A 96 -6.33 8.03 8.47
CA GLU A 96 -7.73 7.78 8.10
C GLU A 96 -7.94 7.53 6.60
N ASN A 97 -6.94 6.90 5.97
CA ASN A 97 -6.95 6.65 4.54
C ASN A 97 -7.59 5.30 4.24
N ARG A 98 -8.85 5.33 3.80
CA ARG A 98 -9.60 4.14 3.40
C ARG A 98 -8.89 3.32 2.31
N GLN A 99 -8.19 3.97 1.39
CA GLN A 99 -7.52 3.27 0.30
C GLN A 99 -6.37 2.40 0.81
N GLU A 100 -5.57 2.92 1.75
CA GLU A 100 -4.51 2.13 2.40
C GLU A 100 -5.09 0.97 3.20
N LEU A 101 -6.24 1.16 3.87
CA LEU A 101 -6.89 0.07 4.61
C LEU A 101 -7.50 -0.99 3.69
N VAL A 102 -7.98 -0.62 2.50
CA VAL A 102 -8.40 -1.58 1.46
C VAL A 102 -7.19 -2.35 0.92
N VAL A 103 -6.08 -1.66 0.63
CA VAL A 103 -4.83 -2.29 0.19
C VAL A 103 -4.27 -3.21 1.28
N PHE A 104 -4.39 -2.85 2.56
CA PHE A 104 -4.06 -3.70 3.70
C PHE A 104 -4.84 -5.03 3.68
N VAL A 105 -6.18 -4.96 3.53
CA VAL A 105 -7.02 -6.15 3.43
C VAL A 105 -6.62 -7.02 2.24
N LEU A 106 -6.44 -6.42 1.06
CA LEU A 106 -5.98 -7.14 -0.14
C LEU A 106 -4.61 -7.81 0.09
N SER A 107 -3.69 -7.13 0.77
CA SER A 107 -2.34 -7.63 1.06
C SER A 107 -2.37 -8.82 2.02
N ILE A 108 -3.17 -8.76 3.09
CA ILE A 108 -3.35 -9.88 4.01
C ILE A 108 -3.98 -11.08 3.30
N LEU A 109 -5.00 -10.85 2.46
CA LEU A 109 -5.63 -11.94 1.69
C LEU A 109 -4.63 -12.63 0.76
N LEU A 110 -3.75 -11.87 0.10
CA LEU A 110 -2.67 -12.42 -0.73
C LEU A 110 -1.65 -13.21 0.09
N VAL A 111 -1.27 -12.72 1.28
CA VAL A 111 -0.37 -13.43 2.20
C VAL A 111 -1.01 -14.73 2.70
N MET A 112 -2.29 -14.71 3.07
CA MET A 112 -3.05 -15.90 3.48
C MET A 112 -3.17 -16.91 2.35
N PHE A 113 -3.56 -16.46 1.15
CA PHE A 113 -3.66 -17.33 -0.03
C PHE A 113 -2.31 -17.99 -0.36
N ARG A 114 -1.23 -17.21 -0.35
CA ARG A 114 0.12 -17.75 -0.57
C ARG A 114 0.52 -18.76 0.51
N SER A 115 0.16 -18.50 1.77
CA SER A 115 0.42 -19.43 2.87
C SER A 115 -0.33 -20.76 2.70
N ILE A 116 -1.58 -20.71 2.22
CA ILE A 116 -2.38 -21.90 1.88
C ILE A 116 -1.72 -22.69 0.75
N VAL A 117 -1.40 -22.03 -0.37
CA VAL A 117 -0.74 -22.69 -1.51
C VAL A 117 0.56 -23.35 -1.06
N ASN A 118 1.38 -22.64 -0.28
CA ASN A 118 2.65 -23.16 0.22
C ASN A 118 2.45 -24.41 1.11
N PHE A 119 1.47 -24.39 2.00
CA PHE A 119 1.17 -25.54 2.86
C PHE A 119 0.62 -26.75 2.07
N THR A 120 -0.18 -26.51 1.03
CA THR A 120 -0.72 -27.59 0.18
C THR A 120 0.34 -28.28 -0.68
N VAL A 121 1.37 -27.55 -1.10
CA VAL A 121 2.43 -28.05 -1.97
C VAL A 121 3.56 -28.74 -1.18
N LEU A 122 3.69 -28.45 0.11
CA LEU A 122 4.78 -28.99 0.95
C LEU A 122 4.68 -30.52 1.17
N SER A 123 5.84 -31.19 1.10
CA SER A 123 5.97 -32.62 1.39
C SER A 123 5.79 -32.93 2.88
N ALA A 124 5.33 -34.14 3.22
CA ALA A 124 4.83 -34.49 4.56
C ALA A 124 5.85 -34.31 5.71
N GLU A 125 7.15 -34.40 5.43
CA GLU A 125 8.22 -34.32 6.42
C GLU A 125 8.48 -32.88 6.93
N GLN A 126 8.19 -31.84 6.14
CA GLN A 126 8.43 -30.44 6.50
C GLN A 126 7.19 -29.76 7.12
N LYS A 127 6.02 -30.40 7.04
CA LYS A 127 4.74 -29.86 7.55
C LYS A 127 4.74 -29.45 9.02
N PRO A 128 5.31 -30.19 9.99
CA PRO A 128 5.17 -29.83 11.40
C PRO A 128 5.89 -28.52 11.77
N LYS A 129 7.00 -28.19 11.10
CA LYS A 129 7.74 -26.94 11.33
C LYS A 129 7.00 -25.71 10.78
N LEU A 130 6.30 -25.87 9.66
CA LEU A 130 5.58 -24.78 9.00
C LEU A 130 4.13 -24.61 9.49
N LEU A 131 3.58 -25.63 10.16
CA LEU A 131 2.20 -25.64 10.66
C LEU A 131 1.90 -24.49 11.63
N ALA A 132 2.79 -24.24 12.59
CA ALA A 132 2.59 -23.18 13.58
C ALA A 132 2.50 -21.80 12.92
N ARG A 133 3.39 -21.52 11.97
CA ARG A 133 3.39 -20.29 11.16
C ARG A 133 2.11 -20.19 10.33
N PHE A 134 1.73 -21.25 9.63
CA PHE A 134 0.51 -21.30 8.81
C PHE A 134 -0.76 -21.00 9.62
N ILE A 135 -0.94 -21.69 10.76
CA ILE A 135 -2.10 -21.48 11.63
C ILE A 135 -2.12 -20.04 12.15
N LEU A 136 -0.97 -19.52 12.58
CA LEU A 136 -0.89 -18.15 13.08
C LEU A 136 -1.29 -17.12 12.01
N ILE A 137 -0.77 -17.25 10.78
CA ILE A 137 -1.09 -16.33 9.68
C ILE A 137 -2.58 -16.39 9.35
N LEU A 138 -3.19 -17.57 9.32
CA LEU A 138 -4.61 -17.68 9.03
C LEU A 138 -5.48 -17.09 10.13
N LEU A 139 -5.17 -17.36 11.40
CA LEU A 139 -5.94 -16.82 12.53
C LEU A 139 -5.79 -15.30 12.64
N VAL A 140 -4.56 -14.81 12.66
CA VAL A 140 -4.24 -13.37 12.74
C VAL A 140 -4.77 -12.66 11.50
N GLY A 141 -4.52 -13.19 10.31
CA GLY A 141 -4.98 -12.59 9.06
C GLY A 141 -6.51 -12.52 8.97
N SER A 142 -7.23 -13.56 9.38
CA SER A 142 -8.70 -13.54 9.41
C SER A 142 -9.23 -12.49 10.38
N PHE A 143 -8.64 -12.40 11.58
CA PHE A 143 -8.99 -11.38 12.58
C PHE A 143 -8.75 -9.97 12.02
N ASP A 144 -7.58 -9.71 11.45
CA ASP A 144 -7.22 -8.40 10.91
C ASP A 144 -8.11 -8.00 9.73
N VAL A 145 -8.48 -8.94 8.84
CA VAL A 145 -9.42 -8.69 7.73
C VAL A 145 -10.80 -8.31 8.25
N ILE A 146 -11.35 -9.07 9.21
CA ILE A 146 -12.70 -8.79 9.76
C ILE A 146 -12.71 -7.41 10.42
N CYS A 147 -11.73 -7.12 11.26
CA CYS A 147 -11.63 -5.83 11.95
C CYS A 147 -11.42 -4.66 10.97
N ALA A 148 -10.56 -4.84 9.95
CA ALA A 148 -10.35 -3.81 8.93
C ALA A 148 -11.62 -3.55 8.12
N ILE A 149 -12.40 -4.58 7.75
CA ILE A 149 -13.68 -4.41 7.06
C ILE A 149 -14.68 -3.62 7.91
N ILE A 150 -14.79 -3.94 9.21
CA ILE A 150 -15.66 -3.20 10.15
C ILE A 150 -15.24 -1.73 10.21
N LEU A 151 -13.92 -1.44 10.28
CA LEU A 151 -13.41 -0.08 10.27
C LEU A 151 -13.69 0.64 8.94
N ILE A 152 -13.55 -0.05 7.80
CA ILE A 152 -13.88 0.48 6.48
C ILE A 152 -15.36 0.87 6.37
N GLN A 153 -16.25 0.09 6.98
CA GLN A 153 -17.69 0.32 6.95
C GLN A 153 -18.15 1.41 7.94
N SER A 154 -17.34 1.75 8.94
CA SER A 154 -17.70 2.78 9.91
C SER A 154 -17.70 4.18 9.24
N GLU A 155 -18.90 4.72 9.00
CA GLU A 155 -19.12 6.01 8.31
C GLU A 155 -18.46 7.21 9.00
N SER A 156 -18.07 7.08 10.27
CA SER A 156 -17.60 8.19 11.10
C SER A 156 -16.10 8.48 11.00
N MET A 157 -15.32 7.75 10.20
CA MET A 157 -13.85 7.71 10.32
C MET A 157 -13.04 8.15 9.10
N MET A 158 -13.54 8.21 7.86
CA MET A 158 -12.61 8.11 6.71
C MET A 158 -12.79 9.12 5.58
N ALA A 159 -12.99 10.38 5.96
CA ALA A 159 -12.47 11.49 5.17
C ALA A 159 -12.05 12.56 6.17
N PHE A 160 -10.81 13.04 6.05
CA PHE A 160 -10.46 14.33 6.65
C PHE A 160 -11.46 15.33 6.08
N ARG A 161 -12.47 15.66 6.87
CA ARG A 161 -13.53 16.58 6.44
C ARG A 161 -12.90 17.95 6.46
N VAL A 162 -12.18 18.28 5.39
CA VAL A 162 -11.67 19.63 5.13
C VAL A 162 -12.92 20.51 5.19
N GLY A 163 -13.02 21.31 6.26
CA GLY A 163 -14.24 22.03 6.61
C GLY A 163 -14.84 22.72 5.39
N GLY A 164 -16.08 22.39 5.06
CA GLY A 164 -16.85 23.05 4.00
C GLY A 164 -16.32 22.92 2.56
N ALA A 165 -15.45 21.96 2.25
CA ALA A 165 -14.92 21.82 0.89
C ALA A 165 -15.96 21.24 -0.09
N LEU A 166 -16.11 21.88 -1.26
CA LEU A 166 -16.84 21.40 -2.45
C LEU A 166 -16.56 19.91 -2.71
N GLU A 167 -17.58 19.13 -3.09
CA GLU A 167 -17.46 17.68 -3.43
C GLU A 167 -16.28 17.36 -4.38
N SER A 168 -15.94 18.31 -5.25
CA SER A 168 -14.80 18.21 -6.18
C SER A 168 -13.44 18.09 -5.46
N LEU A 169 -13.25 18.75 -4.32
CA LEU A 169 -11.98 18.71 -3.58
C LEU A 169 -11.80 17.37 -2.85
N GLN A 170 -12.89 16.86 -2.28
CA GLN A 170 -12.90 15.54 -1.63
C GLN A 170 -12.62 14.43 -2.65
N SER A 171 -13.20 14.54 -3.85
CA SER A 171 -12.92 13.62 -4.96
C SER A 171 -11.44 13.65 -5.38
N GLN A 172 -10.83 14.84 -5.46
CA GLN A 172 -9.41 14.98 -5.80
C GLN A 172 -8.49 14.38 -4.74
N TYR A 173 -8.78 14.62 -3.46
CA TYR A 173 -8.03 14.04 -2.35
C TYR A 173 -8.16 12.50 -2.31
N PHE A 174 -9.35 11.97 -2.61
CA PHE A 174 -9.56 10.54 -2.76
C PHE A 174 -8.69 9.95 -3.87
N MET A 175 -8.67 10.57 -5.06
CA MET A 175 -7.85 10.10 -6.19
C MET A 175 -6.35 10.19 -5.91
N LEU A 176 -5.93 11.24 -5.19
CA LEU A 176 -4.55 11.40 -4.72
C LEU A 176 -4.13 10.26 -3.82
N ASN A 177 -4.94 9.96 -2.80
CA ASN A 177 -4.69 8.87 -1.87
C ASN A 177 -4.71 7.51 -2.57
N LEU A 178 -5.65 7.28 -3.49
CA LEU A 178 -5.68 6.08 -4.32
C LEU A 178 -4.40 5.93 -5.15
N CYS A 179 -3.90 7.02 -5.74
CA CYS A 179 -2.65 7.01 -6.50
C CYS A 179 -1.45 6.62 -5.61
N PHE A 180 -1.32 7.20 -4.41
CA PHE A 180 -0.26 6.83 -3.47
C PHE A 180 -0.37 5.37 -3.00
N SER A 181 -1.57 4.89 -2.67
CA SER A 181 -1.78 3.50 -2.23
C SER A 181 -1.48 2.49 -3.34
N MET A 182 -1.86 2.80 -4.58
CA MET A 182 -1.53 1.93 -5.72
C MET A 182 -0.04 1.97 -6.05
N LEU A 183 0.64 3.11 -5.85
CA LEU A 183 2.07 3.24 -6.05
C LEU A 183 2.88 2.38 -5.06
N THR A 184 2.49 2.37 -3.78
CA THR A 184 3.12 1.55 -2.75
C THR A 184 2.82 0.07 -2.94
N PHE A 185 1.60 -0.27 -3.38
CA PHE A 185 1.24 -1.65 -3.72
C PHE A 185 1.97 -2.18 -4.96
N ASP A 186 2.18 -1.33 -5.96
CA ASP A 186 3.01 -1.65 -7.13
C ASP A 186 4.49 -1.87 -6.71
N LEU A 187 5.02 -1.08 -5.77
CA LEU A 187 6.34 -1.31 -5.20
C LEU A 187 6.44 -2.67 -4.50
N GLN A 188 5.45 -3.04 -3.68
CA GLN A 188 5.41 -4.36 -3.05
C GLN A 188 5.42 -5.48 -4.09
N ALA A 189 4.57 -5.39 -5.12
CA ALA A 189 4.50 -6.39 -6.18
C ALA A 189 5.84 -6.52 -6.93
N GLN A 190 6.51 -5.40 -7.21
CA GLN A 190 7.83 -5.38 -7.87
C GLN A 190 8.91 -6.01 -7.03
N LEU A 191 8.97 -5.71 -5.73
CA LEU A 191 9.93 -6.33 -4.82
C LEU A 191 9.71 -7.84 -4.73
N CYS A 192 8.46 -8.29 -4.62
CA CYS A 192 8.12 -9.70 -4.63
C CYS A 192 8.56 -10.40 -5.93
N LEU A 193 8.39 -9.73 -7.07
CA LEU A 193 8.81 -10.26 -8.37
C LEU A 193 10.34 -10.31 -8.51
N CYS A 194 11.06 -9.28 -8.07
CA CYS A 194 12.53 -9.27 -8.09
C CYS A 194 13.11 -10.39 -7.23
N VAL A 195 12.52 -10.64 -6.06
CA VAL A 195 12.91 -11.76 -5.18
C VAL A 195 12.63 -13.10 -5.87
N LEU A 196 11.45 -13.26 -6.49
CA LEU A 196 11.10 -14.50 -7.19
C LEU A 196 12.09 -14.82 -8.33
N LEU A 197 12.55 -13.79 -9.04
CA LEU A 197 13.49 -13.94 -10.15
C LEU A 197 14.86 -14.44 -9.71
N THR A 198 15.33 -14.01 -8.53
CA THR A 198 16.62 -14.44 -7.97
C THR A 198 16.67 -15.95 -7.70
N SER A 199 15.51 -16.59 -7.61
CA SER A 199 15.34 -17.97 -7.16
C SER A 199 15.12 -18.96 -8.28
N LEU A 200 15.13 -18.50 -9.54
CA LEU A 200 15.12 -19.40 -10.67
C LEU A 200 16.48 -20.13 -10.76
N PRO A 201 16.50 -21.47 -10.91
CA PRO A 201 17.69 -22.32 -10.75
C PRO A 201 18.81 -22.06 -11.76
N ALA A 202 18.56 -21.27 -12.81
CA ALA A 202 19.60 -20.76 -13.69
C ALA A 202 20.22 -19.49 -13.07
N ILE A 203 21.03 -19.64 -12.01
CA ILE A 203 21.79 -18.56 -11.37
C ILE A 203 22.84 -18.05 -12.35
N THR A 204 22.36 -17.27 -13.32
CA THR A 204 23.18 -16.53 -14.26
C THR A 204 23.40 -15.17 -13.62
N LEU A 205 24.64 -14.66 -13.59
CA LEU A 205 24.97 -13.31 -13.10
C LEU A 205 23.99 -12.23 -13.60
N LEU A 206 23.45 -12.44 -14.80
CA LEU A 206 22.44 -11.64 -15.46
C LEU A 206 21.14 -11.47 -14.63
N HIS A 207 20.57 -12.53 -14.06
CA HIS A 207 19.33 -12.44 -13.27
C HIS A 207 19.51 -11.65 -11.97
N ASN A 208 20.69 -11.78 -11.34
CA ASN A 208 21.02 -11.01 -10.14
C ASN A 208 21.21 -9.52 -10.47
N ILE A 209 21.90 -9.21 -11.58
CA ILE A 209 22.05 -7.82 -12.06
C ILE A 209 20.69 -7.21 -12.42
N ILE A 210 19.82 -7.97 -13.10
CA ILE A 210 18.45 -7.54 -13.41
C ILE A 210 17.67 -7.28 -12.13
N SER A 211 17.72 -8.19 -11.15
CA SER A 211 17.00 -8.05 -9.88
C SER A 211 17.47 -6.81 -9.09
N ALA A 212 18.78 -6.62 -8.94
CA ALA A 212 19.34 -5.44 -8.28
C ALA A 212 18.97 -4.13 -9.00
N THR A 213 19.04 -4.13 -10.33
CA THR A 213 18.63 -2.99 -11.16
C THR A 213 17.13 -2.72 -11.01
N GLY A 214 16.31 -3.76 -10.94
CA GLY A 214 14.86 -3.67 -10.75
C GLY A 214 14.48 -3.03 -9.41
N VAL A 215 15.16 -3.40 -8.32
CA VAL A 215 14.94 -2.77 -7.00
C VAL A 215 15.29 -1.29 -7.03
N LEU A 216 16.44 -0.92 -7.63
CA LEU A 216 16.84 0.48 -7.77
C LEU A 216 15.85 1.26 -8.64
N TRP A 217 15.39 0.68 -9.74
CA TRP A 217 14.40 1.27 -10.64
C TRP A 217 13.07 1.52 -9.92
N ALA A 218 12.59 0.55 -9.15
CA ALA A 218 11.37 0.65 -8.36
C ALA A 218 11.43 1.82 -7.36
N CYS A 219 12.54 1.94 -6.63
CA CYS A 219 12.78 3.04 -5.68
C CYS A 219 12.82 4.41 -6.39
N LEU A 220 13.50 4.52 -7.53
CA LEU A 220 13.56 5.75 -8.32
C LEU A 220 12.18 6.16 -8.82
N LYS A 221 11.42 5.22 -9.39
CA LYS A 221 10.04 5.44 -9.87
C LYS A 221 9.14 5.96 -8.76
N VAL A 222 9.16 5.31 -7.58
CA VAL A 222 8.33 5.73 -6.44
C VAL A 222 8.70 7.15 -6.00
N THR A 223 9.99 7.44 -5.88
CA THR A 223 10.49 8.77 -5.49
C THR A 223 10.06 9.84 -6.48
N ILE A 224 10.24 9.60 -7.78
CA ILE A 224 9.84 10.52 -8.86
C ILE A 224 8.33 10.74 -8.85
N SER A 225 7.54 9.68 -8.69
CA SER A 225 6.08 9.76 -8.61
C SER A 225 5.61 10.60 -7.42
N ILE A 226 6.15 10.35 -6.23
CA ILE A 226 5.83 11.12 -5.03
C ILE A 226 6.15 12.61 -5.26
N ILE A 227 7.34 12.92 -5.79
CA ILE A 227 7.72 14.32 -6.09
C ILE A 227 6.79 14.92 -7.16
N ALA A 228 6.44 14.17 -8.20
CA ALA A 228 5.57 14.62 -9.29
C ALA A 228 4.19 15.03 -8.76
N ILE A 229 3.65 14.19 -7.87
CA ILE A 229 2.34 14.38 -7.25
C ILE A 229 2.37 15.53 -6.25
N LEU A 230 3.35 15.56 -5.32
CA LEU A 230 3.44 16.59 -4.29
C LEU A 230 3.76 17.98 -4.84
N LYS A 231 4.60 18.06 -5.87
CA LYS A 231 4.95 19.33 -6.52
C LYS A 231 4.02 19.70 -7.69
N GLU A 232 3.02 18.87 -7.98
CA GLU A 232 2.10 19.02 -9.14
C GLU A 232 2.85 19.22 -10.48
N LEU A 233 4.01 18.55 -10.63
CA LEU A 233 4.89 18.72 -11.80
C LEU A 233 4.45 17.83 -12.95
N LYS A 234 3.71 18.41 -13.90
CA LYS A 234 3.32 17.77 -15.17
C LYS A 234 4.45 17.06 -15.93
N PRO A 235 5.66 17.63 -16.13
CA PRO A 235 6.71 16.92 -16.87
C PRO A 235 7.20 15.66 -16.12
N LEU A 236 7.18 15.70 -14.79
CA LEU A 236 7.62 14.59 -13.95
C LEU A 236 6.62 13.41 -13.99
N VAL A 237 5.33 13.70 -14.21
CA VAL A 237 4.31 12.67 -14.49
C VAL A 237 4.58 11.95 -15.81
N TRP A 238 5.00 12.66 -16.85
CA TRP A 238 5.39 12.04 -18.13
C TRP A 238 6.63 11.16 -17.98
N ILE A 239 7.61 11.59 -17.20
CA ILE A 239 8.78 10.77 -16.85
C ILE A 239 8.34 9.50 -16.13
N PHE A 240 7.47 9.62 -15.12
CA PHE A 240 6.90 8.46 -14.42
C PHE A 240 6.15 7.50 -15.36
N LEU A 241 5.34 8.03 -16.29
CA LEU A 241 4.64 7.22 -17.27
C LEU A 241 5.63 6.45 -18.15
N SER A 242 6.69 7.13 -18.61
CA SER A 242 7.77 6.51 -19.37
C SER A 242 8.53 5.45 -18.57
N GLN A 243 8.70 5.64 -17.25
CA GLN A 243 9.38 4.68 -16.38
C GLN A 243 8.61 3.38 -16.16
N ASN A 244 7.28 3.38 -16.35
CA ASN A 244 6.48 2.17 -16.25
C ASN A 244 6.52 1.33 -17.54
N VAL A 245 6.93 1.89 -18.69
CA VAL A 245 6.97 1.15 -19.96
C VAL A 245 7.93 -0.05 -19.91
N PRO A 246 9.19 0.10 -19.45
CA PRO A 246 10.11 -1.03 -19.32
C PRO A 246 9.56 -2.16 -18.43
N GLU A 247 8.81 -1.82 -17.38
CA GLU A 247 8.24 -2.82 -16.47
C GLU A 247 7.12 -3.62 -17.13
N VAL A 248 6.24 -2.97 -17.89
CA VAL A 248 5.18 -3.67 -18.63
C VAL A 248 5.81 -4.58 -19.69
N VAL A 249 6.84 -4.10 -20.40
CA VAL A 249 7.59 -4.92 -21.36
C VAL A 249 8.23 -6.12 -20.67
N TYR A 250 8.83 -5.92 -19.50
CA TYR A 250 9.45 -6.99 -18.72
C TYR A 250 8.44 -8.03 -18.22
N LEU A 251 7.26 -7.59 -17.77
CA LEU A 251 6.15 -8.48 -17.39
C LEU A 251 5.68 -9.32 -18.59
N ILE A 252 5.55 -8.71 -19.78
CA ILE A 252 5.20 -9.43 -21.01
C ILE A 252 6.27 -10.46 -21.35
N TYR A 253 7.56 -10.10 -21.25
CA TYR A 253 8.66 -11.02 -21.48
C TYR A 253 8.63 -12.22 -20.51
N LEU A 254 8.41 -11.97 -19.21
CA LEU A 254 8.28 -13.04 -18.21
C LEU A 254 7.08 -13.94 -18.50
N LEU A 255 5.94 -13.36 -18.86
CA LEU A 255 4.76 -14.13 -19.22
C LEU A 255 5.01 -14.99 -20.46
N TYR A 256 5.67 -14.44 -21.48
CA TYR A 256 6.06 -15.18 -22.68
C TYR A 256 6.97 -16.36 -22.32
N MET A 257 8.03 -16.13 -21.54
CA MET A 257 8.95 -17.19 -21.10
C MET A 257 8.22 -18.31 -20.37
N VAL A 258 7.31 -17.97 -19.45
CA VAL A 258 6.51 -18.95 -18.71
C VAL A 258 5.55 -19.72 -19.62
N ILE A 259 4.88 -19.05 -20.55
CA ILE A 259 3.99 -19.72 -21.52
C ILE A 259 4.77 -20.67 -22.44
N THR A 260 5.98 -20.31 -22.85
CA THR A 260 6.81 -21.16 -23.72
C THR A 260 7.42 -22.37 -23.03
N GLU A 261 7.57 -22.30 -21.71
CA GLU A 261 8.00 -23.43 -20.87
C GLU A 261 6.82 -24.20 -20.26
N TRP A 262 5.60 -23.67 -20.41
CA TRP A 262 4.37 -24.25 -19.89
C TRP A 262 4.16 -25.68 -20.37
N GLY A 263 4.00 -26.60 -19.41
CA GLY A 263 3.75 -28.01 -19.69
C GLY A 263 4.99 -28.85 -20.02
N LYS A 264 6.21 -28.29 -19.90
CA LYS A 264 7.47 -29.07 -20.00
C LYS A 264 7.96 -29.62 -18.65
N GLY A 265 7.43 -29.11 -17.53
CA GLY A 265 7.84 -29.49 -16.16
C GLY A 265 6.82 -30.34 -15.39
N ASN A 266 7.26 -30.94 -14.29
CA ASN A 266 6.42 -31.78 -13.39
C ASN A 266 5.55 -30.97 -12.40
N SER A 267 5.72 -29.64 -12.29
CA SER A 267 5.00 -28.80 -11.32
C SER A 267 4.53 -27.49 -11.93
N TYR A 268 3.22 -27.23 -11.83
CA TYR A 268 2.55 -26.04 -12.39
C TYR A 268 2.46 -24.86 -11.42
N THR A 269 2.93 -25.02 -10.18
CA THR A 269 2.73 -24.03 -9.11
C THR A 269 3.45 -22.72 -9.38
N LEU A 270 4.69 -22.78 -9.88
CA LEU A 270 5.49 -21.58 -10.18
C LEU A 270 4.91 -20.83 -11.39
N GLU A 271 4.52 -21.57 -12.43
CA GLU A 271 3.94 -20.99 -13.64
C GLU A 271 2.61 -20.29 -13.33
N ALA A 272 1.73 -20.94 -12.57
CA ALA A 272 0.47 -20.34 -12.10
C ALA A 272 0.71 -19.11 -11.21
N ALA A 273 1.72 -19.14 -10.33
CA ALA A 273 2.08 -17.99 -9.50
C ALA A 273 2.57 -16.80 -10.33
N VAL A 274 3.34 -17.03 -11.39
CA VAL A 274 3.80 -15.96 -12.28
C VAL A 274 2.63 -15.38 -13.09
N ILE A 275 1.71 -16.21 -13.60
CA ILE A 275 0.52 -15.71 -14.33
C ILE A 275 -0.37 -14.87 -13.41
N THR A 276 -0.72 -15.39 -12.24
CA THR A 276 -1.56 -14.67 -11.27
C THR A 276 -0.91 -13.37 -10.81
N GLY A 277 0.39 -13.39 -10.49
CA GLY A 277 1.17 -12.19 -10.13
C GLY A 277 1.21 -11.16 -11.26
N SER A 278 1.34 -11.61 -12.51
CA SER A 278 1.31 -10.73 -13.69
C SER A 278 -0.07 -10.08 -13.87
N CYS A 279 -1.15 -10.85 -13.73
CA CYS A 279 -2.52 -10.33 -13.81
C CYS A 279 -2.78 -9.27 -12.72
N ILE A 280 -2.35 -9.55 -11.49
CA ILE A 280 -2.46 -8.61 -10.37
C ILE A 280 -1.65 -7.34 -10.65
N SER A 281 -0.40 -7.46 -11.13
CA SER A 281 0.43 -6.30 -11.44
C SER A 281 -0.17 -5.40 -12.53
N VAL A 282 -0.74 -5.99 -13.59
CA VAL A 282 -1.44 -5.24 -14.64
C VAL A 282 -2.67 -4.51 -14.08
N ALA A 283 -3.43 -5.16 -13.20
CA ALA A 283 -4.59 -4.54 -12.55
C ALA A 283 -4.17 -3.33 -11.70
N ILE A 284 -3.12 -3.47 -10.87
CA ILE A 284 -2.58 -2.39 -10.03
C ILE A 284 -2.16 -1.20 -10.91
N LYS A 285 -1.39 -1.46 -11.97
CA LYS A 285 -0.93 -0.41 -12.89
C LYS A 285 -2.08 0.29 -13.61
N SER A 286 -3.11 -0.46 -14.01
CA SER A 286 -4.29 0.10 -14.66
C SER A 286 -5.02 1.09 -13.74
N VAL A 287 -5.23 0.71 -12.47
CA VAL A 287 -5.84 1.60 -11.46
C VAL A 287 -4.93 2.80 -11.17
N LEU A 288 -3.62 2.58 -11.08
CA LEU A 288 -2.62 3.63 -10.86
C LEU A 288 -2.63 4.68 -11.97
N PHE A 289 -2.63 4.25 -13.23
CA PHE A 289 -2.69 5.18 -14.37
C PHE A 289 -4.02 5.92 -14.44
N TRP A 290 -5.13 5.23 -14.17
CA TRP A 290 -6.44 5.86 -14.12
C TRP A 290 -6.50 6.96 -13.05
N ALA A 291 -6.07 6.66 -11.82
CA ALA A 291 -6.00 7.62 -10.72
C ALA A 291 -5.05 8.78 -11.07
N LEU A 292 -3.89 8.48 -11.65
CA LEU A 292 -2.90 9.48 -12.04
C LEU A 292 -3.42 10.44 -13.12
N ILE A 293 -4.17 9.96 -14.12
CA ILE A 293 -4.77 10.81 -15.15
C ILE A 293 -5.79 11.76 -14.53
N HIS A 294 -6.60 11.28 -13.59
CA HIS A 294 -7.55 12.12 -12.86
C HIS A 294 -6.84 13.20 -12.02
N VAL A 295 -5.77 12.83 -11.32
CA VAL A 295 -4.94 13.75 -10.55
C VAL A 295 -4.23 14.76 -11.46
N TYR A 296 -3.67 14.32 -12.58
CA TYR A 296 -2.99 15.18 -13.56
C TYR A 296 -3.90 16.25 -14.16
N ARG A 297 -5.16 15.90 -14.46
CA ARG A 297 -6.17 16.86 -14.95
C ARG A 297 -6.54 17.91 -13.90
N SER A 298 -6.32 17.60 -12.62
CA SER A 298 -6.65 18.47 -11.49
C SER A 298 -5.46 19.31 -11.01
N PHE A 299 -4.27 19.16 -11.60
CA PHE A 299 -3.09 19.97 -11.26
C PHE A 299 -3.30 21.46 -11.51
N GLY A 300 -2.85 22.29 -10.58
CA GLY A 300 -3.00 23.75 -10.61
C GLY A 300 -4.30 24.27 -9.98
N GLN A 301 -5.12 23.42 -9.39
CA GLN A 301 -6.36 23.83 -8.70
C GLN A 301 -6.16 24.19 -7.22
N GLY A 302 -4.91 24.34 -6.77
CA GLY A 302 -4.57 24.72 -5.40
C GLY A 302 -4.76 23.59 -4.38
N LEU A 303 -4.74 22.32 -4.82
CA LEU A 303 -4.87 21.15 -3.93
C LEU A 303 -3.68 21.09 -2.95
N ARG A 304 -2.46 21.28 -3.45
CA ARG A 304 -1.26 21.44 -2.61
C ARG A 304 -1.44 22.57 -1.60
N GLU A 305 -1.81 23.74 -2.08
CA GLU A 305 -2.02 24.90 -1.20
C GLU A 305 -3.07 24.58 -0.15
N ARG A 306 -4.21 23.96 -0.45
CA ARG A 306 -5.22 23.69 0.59
C ARG A 306 -4.85 22.55 1.54
N MET A 307 -4.10 21.55 1.08
CA MET A 307 -3.54 20.50 1.96
C MET A 307 -2.46 21.05 2.90
N PHE A 308 -1.69 22.06 2.49
CA PHE A 308 -0.56 22.62 3.24
C PHE A 308 -0.79 24.05 3.80
N SER A 309 -1.83 24.79 3.39
CA SER A 309 -2.16 26.16 3.80
C SER A 309 -3.08 26.19 5.01
N SER A 310 -3.78 25.09 5.29
CA SER A 310 -4.37 24.88 6.61
C SER A 310 -3.29 24.89 7.72
N TYR A 311 -2.00 24.84 7.34
CA TYR A 311 -0.83 24.89 8.22
C TYR A 311 -0.10 26.23 8.24
N GLY A 312 -0.17 27.04 7.17
CA GLY A 312 0.58 28.31 7.08
C GLY A 312 -0.01 29.48 7.88
N ARG A 313 -1.15 29.29 8.56
CA ARG A 313 -1.84 30.35 9.32
C ARG A 313 -1.60 30.28 10.83
N ILE A 314 -0.70 29.39 11.29
CA ILE A 314 -0.37 29.22 12.72
C ILE A 314 0.96 29.90 13.09
N ASP A 315 1.77 30.29 12.10
CA ASP A 315 3.00 31.08 12.30
C ASP A 315 2.81 32.59 11.97
N SER A 316 1.58 33.12 12.11
CA SER A 316 1.28 34.57 12.00
C SER A 316 0.69 35.12 13.28
#